data_AF-A0AAF5DF53-F1
#
_entry.id   AF-A0AAF5DF53-F1
#
_cell.length_a   1.000
_cell.length_b   1.000
_cell.length_c   1.000
_cell.angle_alpha   90.00
_cell.angle_beta   90.00
_cell.angle_gamma   90.00
#
_symmetry.space_group_name_H-M   'P 1'
#
loop_
_entity.id
_entity.type
_entity.pdbx_description
1 polymer ?
#
loop_
_entity_poly.entity_id
_entity_poly.type
_entity_poly.pdbx_seq_one_letter_code
_entity_poly.pdbx_strand_id
1 'polypeptide(L)'
;AWKSNGWILSQNDYETFQKAYGDDFVCYVAYNDESKQFYGIIWGLFNRNIDGKITLFSVASFFVLPLYRGKGIGRNLFDKLMNHAEKKSPGVNMYLTSVNDMKEKYSIYGFVLERNSYIKIYTIRFNDFIVDNNSHYNSNIILKKYTQIEDWQSVFEYDRKFTTPIVDRSKFLKLLFTRNDGYGRVAFDGKGNVVGFIHIRECLLNNLDIGPFFADKQEIAKSLLISTLLEIKLSGKRYSVVLMKLFSNNNYCEKLINEITNGKIMYNENMYAKFTKSVIPTREINHLDCFDMDQIQIGNYRQKLNYSIMEDEFQLSKLLPLIQNLQKSYEEVEKSIQHKKSVLSSLIMYETMKENTIHLLEESNDLPKKFNDSNNSSTSPSPLSISPISNFQKNNLTSGTTFSNISEKDENYFYNNNNNNNISNTSSNSSSIVNENVYVATVTMKIAEDSLRNAGGKLIGVNGSNIKKIRRDCSCCIHLRGRGSTKLSELNNVQNKNRASVSKAFEPLHVIIQSVHNDRDIAISNVNKAIERVIQSLDRGIKNADNSRHEIMNLEIKETKKRNNKRSSLYT
;
A
#
# COMPACT_ATOMS: atom_id res chain seq x y z
N ALA A 1 -9.68 -6.51 -10.35
CA ALA A 1 -9.85 -5.10 -9.98
C ALA A 1 -9.36 -4.85 -8.57
N TRP A 2 -10.06 -5.31 -7.52
CA TRP A 2 -9.62 -5.14 -6.12
C TRP A 2 -8.14 -5.46 -5.87
N LYS A 3 -7.69 -6.71 -6.12
CA LYS A 3 -6.32 -7.14 -5.80
C LYS A 3 -5.21 -6.31 -6.48
N SER A 4 -5.50 -5.70 -7.63
CA SER A 4 -4.50 -4.97 -8.42
C SER A 4 -4.61 -3.45 -8.31
N ASN A 5 -5.79 -2.94 -7.98
CA ASN A 5 -6.11 -1.51 -8.08
C ASN A 5 -6.94 -1.00 -6.89
N GLY A 6 -7.25 -1.82 -5.89
CA GLY A 6 -8.04 -1.41 -4.72
C GLY A 6 -9.51 -1.12 -4.99
N TRP A 7 -10.05 -1.48 -6.17
CA TRP A 7 -11.45 -1.19 -6.52
C TRP A 7 -12.44 -1.91 -5.59
N ILE A 8 -13.17 -1.13 -4.80
CA ILE A 8 -14.23 -1.59 -3.91
C ILE A 8 -15.49 -1.81 -4.76
N LEU A 9 -15.86 -3.08 -4.92
CA LEU A 9 -16.99 -3.53 -5.75
C LEU A 9 -17.81 -4.55 -4.96
N SER A 10 -19.12 -4.61 -5.20
CA SER A 10 -19.99 -5.62 -4.60
C SER A 10 -20.22 -6.80 -5.55
N GLN A 11 -20.42 -7.99 -4.99
CA GLN A 11 -20.74 -9.19 -5.76
C GLN A 11 -22.11 -9.07 -6.46
N ASN A 12 -23.05 -8.36 -5.84
CA ASN A 12 -24.42 -8.22 -6.35
C ASN A 12 -24.57 -7.04 -7.33
N ASP A 13 -23.50 -6.29 -7.63
CA ASP A 13 -23.58 -5.14 -8.54
C ASP A 13 -24.00 -5.57 -9.94
N TYR A 14 -23.41 -6.64 -10.48
CA TYR A 14 -23.77 -7.16 -11.80
C TYR A 14 -25.27 -7.49 -11.91
N GLU A 15 -25.80 -8.26 -10.96
CA GLU A 15 -27.22 -8.62 -10.97
C GLU A 15 -28.14 -7.40 -10.81
N THR A 16 -27.72 -6.41 -10.02
CA THR A 16 -28.50 -5.17 -9.82
C THR A 16 -28.63 -4.41 -11.13
N PHE A 17 -27.52 -4.23 -11.86
CA PHE A 17 -27.52 -3.58 -13.17
C PHE A 17 -28.32 -4.40 -14.20
N GLN A 18 -28.11 -5.71 -14.25
CA GLN A 18 -28.83 -6.60 -15.17
C GLN A 18 -30.35 -6.55 -14.94
N LYS A 19 -30.80 -6.67 -13.68
CA LYS A 19 -32.24 -6.61 -13.33
C LYS A 19 -32.83 -5.23 -13.61
N ALA A 20 -32.07 -4.16 -13.35
CA ALA A 20 -32.53 -2.80 -13.56
C ALA A 20 -32.71 -2.47 -15.04
N TYR A 21 -31.70 -2.71 -15.86
CA TYR A 21 -31.67 -2.24 -17.24
C TYR A 21 -32.11 -3.30 -18.26
N GLY A 22 -32.11 -4.60 -17.92
CA GLY A 22 -32.48 -5.66 -18.85
C GLY A 22 -31.65 -5.60 -20.14
N ASP A 23 -32.30 -5.55 -21.29
CA ASP A 23 -31.66 -5.47 -22.62
C ASP A 23 -30.89 -4.16 -22.86
N ASP A 24 -31.06 -3.16 -21.99
CA ASP A 24 -30.28 -1.93 -22.01
C ASP A 24 -28.95 -2.03 -21.25
N PHE A 25 -28.69 -3.17 -20.59
CA PHE A 25 -27.37 -3.51 -20.04
C PHE A 25 -26.59 -4.39 -21.01
N VAL A 26 -25.39 -3.94 -21.37
CA VAL A 26 -24.47 -4.66 -22.26
C VAL A 26 -23.21 -5.03 -21.48
N CYS A 27 -22.84 -6.30 -21.52
CA CYS A 27 -21.62 -6.80 -20.90
C CYS A 27 -20.79 -7.57 -21.94
N TYR A 28 -19.57 -7.09 -22.23
CA TYR A 28 -18.62 -7.83 -23.03
C TYR A 28 -17.47 -8.34 -22.17
N VAL A 29 -17.15 -9.62 -22.34
CA VAL A 29 -16.07 -10.30 -21.64
C VAL A 29 -15.04 -10.80 -22.66
N ALA A 30 -13.78 -10.49 -22.43
CA ALA A 30 -12.66 -11.10 -23.14
C ALA A 30 -12.16 -12.28 -22.34
N TYR A 31 -12.14 -13.46 -22.95
CA TYR A 31 -11.61 -14.69 -22.36
C TYR A 31 -11.01 -15.59 -23.44
N ASN A 32 -10.18 -16.53 -23.04
CA ASN A 32 -9.67 -17.58 -23.92
C ASN A 32 -10.74 -18.65 -24.15
N ASP A 33 -11.08 -18.96 -25.40
CA ASP A 33 -12.21 -19.86 -25.64
C ASP A 33 -11.94 -21.32 -25.19
N GLU A 34 -10.71 -21.81 -25.33
CA GLU A 34 -10.33 -23.17 -24.94
C GLU A 34 -10.20 -23.33 -23.42
N SER A 35 -9.42 -22.46 -22.77
CA SER A 35 -9.14 -22.54 -21.33
C SER A 35 -10.15 -21.82 -20.46
N LYS A 36 -11.09 -21.08 -21.05
CA LYS A 36 -12.03 -20.15 -20.39
C LYS A 36 -11.35 -19.10 -19.50
N GLN A 37 -10.05 -18.87 -19.68
CA GLN A 37 -9.28 -17.88 -18.91
C GLN A 37 -9.79 -16.47 -19.20
N PHE A 38 -10.35 -15.81 -18.17
CA PHE A 38 -10.77 -14.42 -18.23
C PHE A 38 -9.59 -13.47 -18.42
N TYR A 39 -9.77 -12.44 -19.26
CA TYR A 39 -8.78 -11.39 -19.55
C TYR A 39 -9.28 -10.00 -19.14
N GLY A 40 -10.54 -9.69 -19.41
CA GLY A 40 -11.09 -8.36 -19.15
C GLY A 40 -12.58 -8.27 -19.44
N ILE A 41 -13.17 -7.14 -19.04
CA ILE A 41 -14.60 -6.87 -19.10
C ILE A 41 -14.86 -5.40 -19.39
N ILE A 42 -15.97 -5.12 -20.07
CA ILE A 42 -16.53 -3.78 -20.19
C ILE A 42 -18.05 -3.82 -20.10
N TRP A 43 -18.64 -2.86 -19.38
CA TRP A 43 -20.09 -2.69 -19.26
C TRP A 43 -20.55 -1.41 -19.96
N GLY A 44 -21.72 -1.50 -20.59
CA GLY A 44 -22.45 -0.37 -21.16
C GLY A 44 -23.89 -0.33 -20.70
N LEU A 45 -24.47 0.86 -20.63
CA LEU A 45 -25.83 1.11 -20.17
C LEU A 45 -26.52 2.10 -21.11
N PHE A 46 -27.65 1.70 -21.71
CA PHE A 46 -28.55 2.65 -22.38
C PHE A 46 -29.48 3.24 -21.34
N ASN A 47 -29.30 4.51 -21.03
CA ASN A 47 -30.16 5.23 -20.11
C ASN A 47 -31.32 5.84 -20.87
N ARG A 48 -32.52 5.62 -20.34
CA ARG A 48 -33.75 6.19 -20.89
C ARG A 48 -34.21 7.36 -20.03
N ASN A 49 -34.94 8.28 -20.64
CA ASN A 49 -35.72 9.26 -19.90
C ASN A 49 -37.08 8.68 -19.45
N ILE A 50 -37.90 9.51 -18.80
CA ILE A 50 -39.25 9.13 -18.35
C ILE A 50 -40.21 8.73 -19.48
N ASP A 51 -39.96 9.21 -20.71
CA ASP A 51 -40.73 8.86 -21.90
C ASP A 51 -40.25 7.55 -22.55
N GLY A 52 -39.28 6.87 -21.93
CA GLY A 52 -38.69 5.63 -22.43
C GLY A 52 -37.73 5.80 -23.61
N LYS A 53 -37.34 7.03 -23.97
CA LYS A 53 -36.38 7.30 -25.05
C LYS A 53 -34.95 7.16 -24.55
N ILE A 54 -34.07 6.51 -25.31
CA ILE A 54 -32.64 6.46 -25.02
C ILE A 54 -32.05 7.86 -25.22
N THR A 55 -31.39 8.39 -24.19
CA THR A 55 -30.82 9.75 -24.19
C THR A 55 -29.33 9.77 -23.90
N LEU A 56 -28.80 8.75 -23.23
CA LEU A 56 -27.41 8.66 -22.82
C LEU A 56 -26.93 7.21 -22.82
N PHE A 57 -25.79 6.95 -23.43
CA PHE A 57 -25.08 5.69 -23.26
C PHE A 57 -23.92 5.83 -22.27
N SER A 58 -23.93 5.09 -21.18
CA SER A 58 -22.85 5.14 -20.17
C SER A 58 -21.93 3.95 -20.30
N VAL A 59 -20.61 4.19 -20.39
CA VAL A 59 -19.60 3.17 -20.12
C VAL A 59 -19.40 3.08 -18.61
N ALA A 60 -19.66 1.91 -18.06
CA ALA A 60 -19.57 1.65 -16.63
C ALA A 60 -18.24 0.95 -16.28
N SER A 61 -18.30 -0.26 -15.72
CA SER A 61 -17.10 -0.99 -15.31
C SER A 61 -16.26 -1.41 -16.52
N PHE A 62 -15.03 -0.89 -16.62
CA PHE A 62 -14.04 -1.32 -17.61
C PHE A 62 -12.79 -1.82 -16.89
N PHE A 63 -12.40 -3.07 -17.12
CA PHE A 63 -11.21 -3.61 -16.49
C PHE A 63 -10.53 -4.68 -17.35
N VAL A 64 -9.23 -4.52 -17.56
CA VAL A 64 -8.36 -5.57 -18.10
C VAL A 64 -7.38 -5.99 -17.02
N LEU A 65 -7.27 -7.30 -16.78
CA LEU A 65 -6.30 -7.86 -15.86
C LEU A 65 -4.89 -7.36 -16.20
N PRO A 66 -4.08 -6.95 -15.21
CA PRO A 66 -2.75 -6.40 -15.44
C PRO A 66 -1.84 -7.24 -16.36
N LEU A 67 -2.01 -8.56 -16.36
CA LEU A 67 -1.29 -9.55 -17.20
C LEU A 67 -1.51 -9.37 -18.70
N TYR A 68 -2.67 -8.84 -19.07
CA TYR A 68 -3.16 -8.79 -20.45
C TYR A 68 -3.28 -7.36 -20.98
N ARG A 69 -2.87 -6.36 -20.18
CA ARG A 69 -2.78 -4.96 -20.60
C ARG A 69 -1.69 -4.79 -21.66
N GLY A 70 -1.87 -3.83 -22.57
CA GLY A 70 -0.94 -3.59 -23.68
C GLY A 70 -1.07 -4.55 -24.88
N LYS A 71 -1.92 -5.58 -24.79
CA LYS A 71 -2.13 -6.58 -25.86
C LYS A 71 -3.33 -6.31 -26.77
N GLY A 72 -3.80 -5.06 -26.83
CA GLY A 72 -4.98 -4.67 -27.63
C GLY A 72 -6.35 -5.11 -27.09
N ILE A 73 -6.41 -6.00 -26.08
CA ILE A 73 -7.68 -6.52 -25.52
C ILE A 73 -8.63 -5.41 -25.05
N GLY A 74 -8.11 -4.41 -24.33
CA GLY A 74 -8.92 -3.30 -23.84
C GLY A 74 -9.52 -2.47 -24.96
N ARG A 75 -8.73 -2.22 -26.03
CA ARG A 75 -9.19 -1.52 -27.24
C ARG A 75 -10.29 -2.33 -27.94
N ASN A 76 -10.08 -3.63 -28.14
CA ASN A 76 -11.09 -4.49 -28.76
C ASN A 76 -12.42 -4.53 -27.98
N LEU A 77 -12.36 -4.54 -26.64
CA LEU A 77 -13.57 -4.46 -25.80
C LEU A 77 -14.27 -3.12 -25.97
N PHE A 78 -13.54 -2.02 -25.95
CA PHE A 78 -14.09 -0.68 -26.17
C PHE A 78 -14.69 -0.54 -27.57
N ASP A 79 -13.97 -0.92 -28.63
CA ASP A 79 -14.44 -0.86 -30.02
C ASP A 79 -15.74 -1.64 -30.18
N LYS A 80 -15.84 -2.84 -29.60
CA LYS A 80 -17.08 -3.63 -29.59
C LYS A 80 -18.22 -2.90 -28.90
N LEU A 81 -17.96 -2.32 -27.73
CA LEU A 81 -19.00 -1.62 -26.98
C LEU A 81 -19.47 -0.35 -27.68
N MET A 82 -18.54 0.47 -28.20
CA MET A 82 -18.88 1.70 -28.92
C MET A 82 -19.66 1.40 -30.20
N ASN A 83 -19.25 0.37 -30.95
CA ASN A 83 -19.99 -0.08 -32.14
C ASN A 83 -21.39 -0.60 -31.78
N HIS A 84 -21.56 -1.27 -30.63
CA HIS A 84 -22.88 -1.67 -30.16
C HIS A 84 -23.75 -0.44 -29.84
N ALA A 85 -23.19 0.53 -29.10
CA ALA A 85 -23.88 1.76 -28.73
C ALA A 85 -24.36 2.53 -29.97
N GLU A 86 -23.48 2.73 -30.95
CA GLU A 86 -23.80 3.45 -32.18
C GLU A 86 -24.82 2.71 -33.04
N LYS A 87 -24.77 1.37 -33.12
CA LYS A 87 -25.77 0.59 -33.86
C LYS A 87 -27.16 0.63 -33.24
N LYS A 88 -27.25 0.57 -31.91
CA LYS A 88 -28.54 0.54 -31.20
C LYS A 88 -29.15 1.93 -31.04
N SER A 89 -28.33 2.96 -30.87
CA SER A 89 -28.80 4.35 -30.74
C SER A 89 -27.83 5.31 -31.42
N PRO A 90 -27.88 5.43 -32.77
CA PRO A 90 -26.98 6.26 -33.54
C PRO A 90 -26.93 7.69 -33.02
N GLY A 91 -25.72 8.22 -32.84
CA GLY A 91 -25.52 9.58 -32.38
C GLY A 91 -26.05 9.88 -30.96
N VAL A 92 -26.28 8.88 -30.10
CA VAL A 92 -26.56 9.14 -28.69
C VAL A 92 -25.38 9.84 -28.02
N ASN A 93 -25.63 10.73 -27.05
CA ASN A 93 -24.56 11.25 -26.21
C ASN A 93 -23.99 10.09 -25.37
N MET A 94 -22.68 10.03 -25.20
CA MET A 94 -22.03 8.98 -24.42
C MET A 94 -21.32 9.58 -23.21
N TYR A 95 -21.30 8.83 -22.12
CA TYR A 95 -20.73 9.24 -20.84
C TYR A 95 -19.82 8.17 -20.26
N LEU A 96 -18.73 8.58 -19.62
CA LEU A 96 -17.96 7.70 -18.75
C LEU A 96 -17.34 8.49 -17.60
N THR A 97 -16.94 7.76 -16.56
CA THR A 97 -16.07 8.30 -15.51
C THR A 97 -14.68 7.70 -15.66
N SER A 98 -13.67 8.55 -15.80
CA SER A 98 -12.27 8.14 -16.02
C SER A 98 -11.40 8.49 -14.82
N VAL A 99 -10.48 7.60 -14.45
CA VAL A 99 -9.32 7.98 -13.63
C VAL A 99 -8.38 8.85 -14.47
N ASN A 100 -7.57 9.67 -13.80
CA ASN A 100 -6.67 10.63 -14.46
C ASN A 100 -5.82 10.00 -15.58
N ASP A 101 -5.21 8.84 -15.33
CA ASP A 101 -4.31 8.15 -16.28
C ASP A 101 -4.98 7.61 -17.55
N MET A 102 -6.31 7.57 -17.56
CA MET A 102 -7.13 7.09 -18.68
C MET A 102 -7.87 8.23 -19.38
N LYS A 103 -7.95 9.42 -18.78
CA LYS A 103 -8.73 10.56 -19.26
C LYS A 103 -8.46 10.89 -20.72
N GLU A 104 -7.19 11.07 -21.09
CA GLU A 104 -6.81 11.45 -22.46
C GLU A 104 -7.00 10.32 -23.48
N LYS A 105 -6.93 9.06 -23.05
CA LYS A 105 -7.05 7.91 -23.96
C LYS A 105 -8.45 7.75 -24.54
N TYR A 106 -9.47 8.27 -23.86
CA TYR A 106 -10.85 8.17 -24.34
C TYR A 106 -11.19 9.21 -25.43
N SER A 107 -10.32 10.18 -25.68
CA SER A 107 -10.48 11.16 -26.77
C SER A 107 -10.61 10.48 -28.15
N ILE A 108 -9.97 9.32 -28.34
CA ILE A 108 -10.07 8.52 -29.59
C ILE A 108 -11.49 8.02 -29.88
N TYR A 109 -12.35 7.97 -28.85
CA TYR A 109 -13.76 7.60 -28.95
C TYR A 109 -14.68 8.83 -28.84
N GLY A 110 -14.12 10.04 -28.96
CA GLY A 110 -14.86 11.30 -28.92
C GLY A 110 -15.13 11.85 -27.52
N PHE A 111 -14.65 11.23 -26.43
CA PHE A 111 -14.86 11.73 -25.06
C PHE A 111 -13.97 12.94 -24.75
N VAL A 112 -14.20 14.04 -25.47
CA VAL A 112 -13.40 15.27 -25.39
C VAL A 112 -13.98 16.28 -24.41
N LEU A 113 -15.28 16.22 -24.15
CA LEU A 113 -15.96 17.12 -23.22
C LEU A 113 -15.83 16.61 -21.79
N GLU A 114 -15.76 17.53 -20.84
CA GLU A 114 -15.55 17.22 -19.43
C GLU A 114 -16.36 18.15 -18.55
N ARG A 115 -16.88 17.63 -17.44
CA ARG A 115 -17.50 18.45 -16.40
C ARG A 115 -16.42 19.24 -15.64
N ASN A 116 -16.69 20.50 -15.35
CA ASN A 116 -15.77 21.37 -14.58
C ASN A 116 -15.46 20.80 -13.19
N SER A 117 -16.48 20.28 -12.50
CA SER A 117 -16.28 19.53 -11.25
C SER A 117 -15.86 18.09 -11.54
N TYR A 118 -14.94 17.59 -10.70
CA TYR A 118 -14.44 16.21 -10.74
C TYR A 118 -14.85 15.49 -9.44
N ILE A 119 -14.68 14.18 -9.41
CA ILE A 119 -15.03 13.34 -8.27
C ILE A 119 -13.75 13.01 -7.50
N LYS A 120 -13.69 13.41 -6.24
CA LYS A 120 -12.66 13.01 -5.28
C LYS A 120 -13.04 11.68 -4.64
N ILE A 121 -12.11 10.74 -4.61
CA ILE A 121 -12.32 9.41 -4.04
C ILE A 121 -11.63 9.31 -2.68
N TYR A 122 -12.40 9.05 -1.62
CA TYR A 122 -11.89 8.88 -0.27
C TYR A 122 -12.16 7.48 0.25
N THR A 123 -11.24 6.98 1.06
CA THR A 123 -11.41 5.78 1.88
C THR A 123 -11.23 6.14 3.33
N ILE A 124 -12.15 5.69 4.17
CA ILE A 124 -12.14 5.90 5.61
C ILE A 124 -12.13 4.54 6.29
N ARG A 125 -11.29 4.31 7.31
CA ARG A 125 -11.40 3.07 8.10
C ARG A 125 -12.73 3.09 8.85
N PHE A 126 -13.47 1.99 8.82
CA PHE A 126 -14.80 1.94 9.42
C PHE A 126 -14.81 2.30 10.92
N ASN A 127 -13.74 1.95 11.64
CA ASN A 127 -13.60 2.26 13.07
C ASN A 127 -13.29 3.74 13.35
N ASP A 128 -12.85 4.51 12.36
CA ASP A 128 -12.55 5.94 12.55
C ASP A 128 -13.81 6.81 12.54
N PHE A 129 -14.97 6.28 12.14
CA PHE A 129 -16.24 7.01 12.26
C PHE A 129 -16.63 7.19 13.73
N ILE A 130 -16.81 8.43 14.15
CA ILE A 130 -17.29 8.85 15.46
C ILE A 130 -18.81 9.03 15.33
N VAL A 131 -19.54 7.97 15.64
CA VAL A 131 -21.01 7.97 15.65
C VAL A 131 -21.47 7.44 17.00
N ASP A 132 -22.29 8.22 17.69
CA ASP A 132 -22.89 7.88 18.97
C ASP A 132 -24.41 8.03 18.91
N ASN A 133 -25.11 7.46 19.90
CA ASN A 133 -26.55 7.59 20.04
C ASN A 133 -26.99 9.02 20.43
N ASN A 134 -26.06 9.88 20.86
CA ASN A 134 -26.33 11.21 21.38
C ASN A 134 -26.30 12.31 20.32
N SER A 135 -25.86 11.99 19.09
CA SER A 135 -25.93 12.89 17.95
C SER A 135 -27.34 13.45 17.78
N HIS A 136 -27.52 14.73 18.14
CA HIS A 136 -28.79 15.43 18.04
C HIS A 136 -29.26 15.44 16.58
N TYR A 137 -30.29 14.66 16.29
CA TYR A 137 -31.01 14.75 15.03
C TYR A 137 -31.85 16.03 15.03
N ASN A 138 -31.98 16.67 13.87
CA ASN A 138 -32.95 17.74 13.70
C ASN A 138 -34.36 17.18 13.99
N SER A 139 -35.09 17.74 14.96
CA SER A 139 -36.41 17.25 15.36
C SER A 139 -37.46 17.29 14.24
N ASN A 140 -37.19 18.07 13.18
CA ASN A 140 -38.13 18.29 12.08
C ASN A 140 -37.92 17.37 10.89
N ILE A 141 -37.02 16.38 10.99
CA ILE A 141 -36.79 15.39 9.93
C ILE A 141 -37.16 13.99 10.41
N ILE A 142 -37.86 13.24 9.57
CA ILE A 142 -38.22 11.85 9.81
C ILE A 142 -37.35 10.98 8.91
N LEU A 143 -36.55 10.11 9.53
CA LEU A 143 -35.71 9.15 8.80
C LEU A 143 -36.42 7.80 8.72
N LYS A 144 -36.73 7.36 7.51
CA LYS A 144 -37.34 6.05 7.24
C LYS A 144 -36.32 5.12 6.59
N LYS A 145 -36.30 3.85 7.02
CA LYS A 145 -35.61 2.78 6.29
C LYS A 145 -36.32 2.55 4.96
N TYR A 146 -35.60 2.00 3.98
CA TYR A 146 -36.20 1.67 2.68
C TYR A 146 -37.45 0.76 2.81
N THR A 147 -37.51 -0.12 3.81
CA THR A 147 -38.65 -1.01 4.08
C THR A 147 -39.91 -0.27 4.56
N GLN A 148 -39.77 0.98 4.99
CA GLN A 148 -40.86 1.84 5.47
C GLN A 148 -41.31 2.85 4.40
N ILE A 149 -40.79 2.73 3.17
CA ILE A 149 -41.15 3.60 2.05
C ILE A 149 -42.32 2.96 1.30
N GLU A 150 -43.51 3.53 1.50
CA GLU A 150 -44.73 3.12 0.80
C GLU A 150 -44.81 3.78 -0.57
N ASP A 151 -44.61 5.10 -0.62
CA ASP A 151 -44.56 5.86 -1.87
C ASP A 151 -43.13 6.01 -2.38
N TRP A 152 -42.75 5.15 -3.33
CA TRP A 152 -41.47 5.27 -4.04
C TRP A 152 -41.45 6.41 -5.05
N GLN A 153 -42.61 6.92 -5.48
CA GLN A 153 -42.68 7.95 -6.52
C GLN A 153 -42.05 9.26 -6.02
N SER A 154 -42.32 9.68 -4.80
CA SER A 154 -41.67 10.85 -4.19
C SER A 154 -40.13 10.73 -4.09
N VAL A 155 -39.61 9.52 -3.85
CA VAL A 155 -38.16 9.25 -3.85
C VAL A 155 -37.59 9.40 -5.26
N PHE A 156 -38.29 8.91 -6.29
CA PHE A 156 -37.86 9.05 -7.68
C PHE A 156 -37.92 10.51 -8.16
N GLU A 157 -38.94 11.26 -7.76
CA GLU A 157 -39.05 12.70 -8.03
C GLU A 157 -37.91 13.49 -7.41
N TYR A 158 -37.53 13.13 -6.18
CA TYR A 158 -36.36 13.71 -5.53
C TYR A 158 -35.07 13.39 -6.27
N ASP A 159 -34.85 12.13 -6.66
CA ASP A 159 -33.65 11.71 -7.41
C ASP A 159 -33.51 12.44 -8.75
N ARG A 160 -34.62 12.65 -9.46
CA ARG A 160 -34.65 13.35 -10.76
C ARG A 160 -34.18 14.80 -10.69
N LYS A 161 -34.22 15.44 -9.51
CA LYS A 161 -33.62 16.77 -9.30
C LYS A 161 -32.11 16.77 -9.57
N PHE A 162 -31.45 15.63 -9.43
CA PHE A 162 -30.00 15.47 -9.60
C PHE A 162 -29.61 14.81 -10.92
N THR A 163 -30.42 13.89 -11.44
CA THR A 163 -30.15 13.21 -12.72
C THR A 163 -30.64 13.96 -13.95
N THR A 164 -31.42 15.04 -13.76
CA THR A 164 -32.14 15.80 -14.82
C THR A 164 -33.21 14.95 -15.50
N PRO A 165 -34.10 15.52 -16.35
CA PRO A 165 -35.04 14.70 -17.14
C PRO A 165 -34.35 13.79 -18.17
N ILE A 166 -33.02 13.86 -18.32
CA ILE A 166 -32.27 13.06 -19.28
C ILE A 166 -32.27 11.58 -18.87
N VAL A 167 -32.14 11.26 -17.58
CA VAL A 167 -32.01 9.87 -17.12
C VAL A 167 -33.05 9.56 -16.04
N ASP A 168 -33.93 8.61 -16.33
CA ASP A 168 -34.74 7.91 -15.34
C ASP A 168 -34.03 6.64 -14.89
N ARG A 169 -33.56 6.65 -13.64
CA ARG A 169 -32.94 5.49 -12.98
C ARG A 169 -33.78 4.93 -11.85
N SER A 170 -35.07 5.24 -11.80
CA SER A 170 -36.02 4.82 -10.76
C SER A 170 -35.93 3.32 -10.43
N LYS A 171 -35.95 2.46 -11.46
CA LYS A 171 -35.84 1.00 -11.31
C LYS A 171 -34.50 0.57 -10.70
N PHE A 172 -33.40 1.17 -11.15
CA PHE A 172 -32.07 0.92 -10.56
C PHE A 172 -32.02 1.38 -9.10
N LEU A 173 -32.53 2.57 -8.81
CA LEU A 173 -32.53 3.14 -7.46
C LEU A 173 -33.32 2.26 -6.47
N LYS A 174 -34.53 1.82 -6.86
CA LYS A 174 -35.34 0.93 -6.02
C LYS A 174 -34.66 -0.42 -5.80
N LEU A 175 -34.11 -1.03 -6.86
CA LEU A 175 -33.37 -2.28 -6.73
C LEU A 175 -32.15 -2.12 -5.82
N LEU A 176 -31.40 -1.02 -5.95
CA LEU A 176 -30.25 -0.73 -5.13
C LEU A 176 -30.62 -0.64 -3.63
N PHE A 177 -31.65 0.14 -3.28
CA PHE A 177 -32.08 0.33 -1.90
C PHE A 177 -32.69 -0.92 -1.25
N THR A 178 -33.25 -1.83 -2.05
CA THR A 178 -33.91 -3.06 -1.57
C THR A 178 -32.97 -4.26 -1.50
N ARG A 179 -31.66 -4.05 -1.67
CA ARG A 179 -30.68 -5.13 -1.53
C ARG A 179 -30.51 -5.54 -0.07
N ASN A 180 -30.38 -6.84 0.15
CA ASN A 180 -30.13 -7.42 1.48
C ASN A 180 -28.75 -7.08 2.04
N ASP A 181 -27.81 -6.68 1.18
CA ASP A 181 -26.46 -6.24 1.54
C ASP A 181 -26.33 -4.70 1.54
N GLY A 182 -27.48 -3.99 1.62
CA GLY A 182 -27.58 -2.54 1.58
C GLY A 182 -28.27 -1.95 2.81
N TYR A 183 -27.88 -0.73 3.14
CA TYR A 183 -28.44 0.07 4.22
C TYR A 183 -28.96 1.38 3.62
N GLY A 184 -30.23 1.38 3.24
CA GLY A 184 -30.92 2.51 2.61
C GLY A 184 -31.80 3.29 3.58
N ARG A 185 -31.67 4.62 3.59
CA ARG A 185 -32.52 5.54 4.36
C ARG A 185 -32.97 6.74 3.53
N VAL A 186 -34.18 7.21 3.80
CA VAL A 186 -34.79 8.39 3.19
C VAL A 186 -35.19 9.35 4.30
N ALA A 187 -34.88 10.64 4.12
CA ALA A 187 -35.25 11.72 5.01
C ALA A 187 -36.48 12.44 4.47
N PHE A 188 -37.45 12.68 5.35
CA PHE A 188 -38.68 13.44 5.07
C PHE A 188 -38.72 14.69 5.93
N ASP A 189 -39.22 15.80 5.38
CA ASP A 189 -39.56 16.99 6.17
C ASP A 189 -40.87 16.82 6.93
N GLY A 190 -41.22 17.80 7.77
CA GLY A 190 -42.50 17.82 8.51
C GLY A 190 -43.76 17.88 7.63
N LYS A 191 -43.63 18.08 6.31
CA LYS A 191 -44.74 18.05 5.34
C LYS A 191 -44.82 16.70 4.60
N GLY A 192 -43.91 15.76 4.87
CA GLY A 192 -43.85 14.47 4.21
C GLY A 192 -43.14 14.47 2.86
N ASN A 193 -42.41 15.54 2.50
CA ASN A 193 -41.61 15.57 1.28
C ASN A 193 -40.24 14.93 1.50
N VAL A 194 -39.73 14.21 0.50
CA VAL A 194 -38.36 13.72 0.51
C VAL A 194 -37.39 14.91 0.41
N VAL A 195 -36.45 14.97 1.35
CA VAL A 195 -35.41 16.02 1.46
C VAL A 195 -33.99 15.47 1.48
N GLY A 196 -33.84 14.15 1.31
CA GLY A 196 -32.55 13.49 1.19
C GLY A 196 -32.67 11.97 1.24
N PHE A 197 -31.64 11.27 0.81
CA PHE A 197 -31.49 9.85 1.03
C PHE A 197 -30.01 9.43 1.00
N ILE A 198 -29.72 8.29 1.60
CA ILE A 198 -28.42 7.65 1.59
C ILE A 198 -28.58 6.16 1.35
N HIS A 199 -27.60 5.58 0.67
CA HIS A 199 -27.43 4.16 0.60
C HIS A 199 -25.97 3.78 0.86
N ILE A 200 -25.75 2.80 1.73
CA ILE A 200 -24.43 2.22 1.99
C ILE A 200 -24.53 0.72 1.70
N ARG A 201 -23.63 0.16 0.89
CA ARG A 201 -23.67 -1.27 0.55
C ARG A 201 -22.40 -2.01 0.85
N GLU A 202 -22.55 -3.29 1.17
CA GLU A 202 -21.45 -4.22 1.39
C GLU A 202 -20.75 -4.56 0.07
N CYS A 203 -19.43 -4.53 0.13
CA CYS A 203 -18.54 -4.82 -0.96
C CYS A 203 -17.55 -5.92 -0.56
N LEU A 204 -16.83 -6.46 -1.54
CA LEU A 204 -15.83 -7.50 -1.32
C LEU A 204 -14.87 -7.15 -0.17
N LEU A 205 -14.49 -8.17 0.60
CA LEU A 205 -13.53 -8.10 1.71
C LEU A 205 -13.96 -7.16 2.83
N ASN A 206 -15.24 -7.20 3.18
CA ASN A 206 -15.83 -6.42 4.26
C ASN A 206 -15.57 -4.92 4.08
N ASN A 207 -15.71 -4.41 2.86
CA ASN A 207 -15.67 -2.98 2.59
C ASN A 207 -17.09 -2.45 2.41
N LEU A 208 -17.27 -1.14 2.58
CA LEU A 208 -18.53 -0.46 2.29
C LEU A 208 -18.33 0.56 1.17
N ASP A 209 -19.38 0.85 0.40
CA ASP A 209 -19.41 1.97 -0.55
C ASP A 209 -20.66 2.80 -0.29
N ILE A 210 -20.46 4.10 -0.04
CA ILE A 210 -21.54 5.08 0.15
C ILE A 210 -21.97 5.60 -1.22
N GLY A 211 -23.21 5.34 -1.58
CA GLY A 211 -23.81 5.90 -2.77
C GLY A 211 -25.10 5.19 -3.19
N PRO A 212 -26.09 5.95 -3.71
CA PRO A 212 -26.11 7.42 -3.79
C PRO A 212 -26.30 8.08 -2.42
N PHE A 213 -25.90 9.35 -2.29
CA PHE A 213 -26.04 10.13 -1.06
C PHE A 213 -26.33 11.59 -1.40
N PHE A 214 -27.58 12.02 -1.18
CA PHE A 214 -28.05 13.37 -1.45
C PHE A 214 -28.86 13.91 -0.27
N ALA A 215 -28.80 15.22 -0.06
CA ALA A 215 -29.61 15.91 0.92
C ALA A 215 -29.72 17.39 0.53
N ASP A 216 -30.86 18.00 0.83
CA ASP A 216 -31.10 19.42 0.53
C ASP A 216 -30.30 20.35 1.45
N LYS A 217 -29.93 19.86 2.64
CA LYS A 217 -29.17 20.62 3.65
C LYS A 217 -28.15 19.76 4.39
N GLN A 218 -27.15 20.40 4.99
CA GLN A 218 -26.02 19.74 5.64
C GLN A 218 -26.44 18.92 6.87
N GLU A 219 -27.37 19.44 7.67
CA GLU A 219 -27.90 18.76 8.85
C GLU A 219 -28.67 17.48 8.49
N ILE A 220 -29.32 17.46 7.32
CA ILE A 220 -30.01 16.28 6.79
C ILE A 220 -28.96 15.25 6.34
N ALA A 221 -27.93 15.69 5.61
CA ALA A 221 -26.82 14.82 5.20
C ALA A 221 -26.15 14.16 6.41
N LYS A 222 -25.83 14.95 7.44
CA LYS A 222 -25.25 14.47 8.71
C LYS A 222 -26.15 13.43 9.38
N SER A 223 -27.44 13.72 9.49
CA SER A 223 -28.43 12.84 10.11
C SER A 223 -28.57 11.50 9.37
N LEU A 224 -28.64 11.53 8.04
CA LEU A 224 -28.67 10.35 7.19
C LEU A 224 -27.42 9.48 7.37
N LEU A 225 -26.25 10.12 7.31
CA LEU A 225 -24.97 9.41 7.40
C LEU A 225 -24.76 8.78 8.79
N ILE A 226 -24.94 9.56 9.86
CA ILE A 226 -24.75 9.08 11.23
C ILE A 226 -25.75 7.97 11.56
N SER A 227 -27.04 8.16 11.28
CA SER A 227 -28.06 7.14 11.58
C SER A 227 -27.81 5.82 10.85
N THR A 228 -27.35 5.88 9.59
CA THR A 228 -27.04 4.68 8.80
C THR A 228 -25.78 3.98 9.32
N LEU A 229 -24.70 4.72 9.60
CA LEU A 229 -23.48 4.15 10.16
C LEU A 229 -23.69 3.56 11.56
N LEU A 230 -24.52 4.22 12.38
CA LEU A 230 -24.88 3.73 13.70
C LEU A 230 -25.62 2.40 13.63
N GLU A 231 -26.61 2.26 12.73
CA GLU A 231 -27.26 0.97 12.48
C GLU A 231 -26.26 -0.12 12.09
N ILE A 232 -25.32 0.20 11.20
CA ILE A 232 -24.28 -0.76 10.78
C ILE A 232 -23.43 -1.17 11.99
N LYS A 233 -23.00 -0.22 12.83
CA LYS A 233 -22.23 -0.54 14.05
C LYS A 233 -23.04 -1.39 15.04
N LEU A 234 -24.31 -1.07 15.23
CA LEU A 234 -25.21 -1.80 16.13
C LEU A 234 -25.54 -3.21 15.62
N SER A 235 -25.43 -3.46 14.30
CA SER A 235 -25.58 -4.81 13.73
C SER A 235 -24.47 -5.78 14.15
N GLY A 236 -23.37 -5.28 14.75
CA GLY A 236 -22.21 -6.08 15.15
C GLY A 236 -21.28 -6.47 14.00
N LYS A 237 -21.67 -6.23 12.75
CA LYS A 237 -20.82 -6.50 11.58
C LYS A 237 -19.56 -5.62 11.60
N ARG A 238 -18.45 -6.19 11.14
CA ARG A 238 -17.13 -5.53 11.11
C ARG A 238 -16.74 -5.27 9.66
N TYR A 239 -16.38 -4.03 9.38
CA TYR A 239 -15.90 -3.60 8.07
C TYR A 239 -14.50 -3.00 8.18
N SER A 240 -13.74 -3.07 7.08
CA SER A 240 -12.37 -2.57 6.98
C SER A 240 -12.39 -1.09 6.62
N VAL A 241 -12.81 -0.77 5.40
CA VAL A 241 -12.89 0.61 4.90
C VAL A 241 -14.23 0.92 4.26
N VAL A 242 -14.55 2.20 4.23
CA VAL A 242 -15.72 2.80 3.60
C VAL A 242 -15.24 3.69 2.47
N LEU A 243 -15.67 3.39 1.24
CA LEU A 243 -15.47 4.22 0.06
C LEU A 243 -16.50 5.34 0.04
N MET A 244 -16.04 6.55 -0.25
CA MET A 244 -16.91 7.69 -0.49
C MET A 244 -16.43 8.48 -1.71
N LYS A 245 -17.39 8.92 -2.52
CA LYS A 245 -17.16 9.67 -3.75
C LYS A 245 -17.80 11.03 -3.62
N LEU A 246 -17.02 12.10 -3.70
CA LEU A 246 -17.47 13.47 -3.49
C LEU A 246 -17.22 14.30 -4.74
N PHE A 247 -18.15 15.15 -5.15
CA PHE A 247 -17.84 16.16 -6.16
C PHE A 247 -16.92 17.24 -5.57
N SER A 248 -15.95 17.70 -6.35
CA SER A 248 -14.92 18.65 -5.92
C SER A 248 -15.45 20.03 -5.54
N ASN A 249 -16.65 20.38 -5.99
CA ASN A 249 -17.38 21.58 -5.62
C ASN A 249 -18.25 21.43 -4.36
N ASN A 250 -18.34 20.24 -3.76
CA ASN A 250 -19.09 19.99 -2.52
C ASN A 250 -18.17 19.99 -1.29
N ASN A 251 -17.73 21.19 -0.90
CA ASN A 251 -16.86 21.38 0.27
C ASN A 251 -17.54 20.99 1.60
N TYR A 252 -18.88 20.99 1.65
CA TYR A 252 -19.62 20.64 2.86
C TYR A 252 -19.52 19.16 3.20
N CYS A 253 -19.59 18.29 2.19
CA CYS A 253 -19.46 16.86 2.43
C CYS A 253 -18.06 16.51 2.94
N GLU A 254 -17.01 17.13 2.39
CA GLU A 254 -15.63 16.96 2.88
C GLU A 254 -15.47 17.43 4.34
N LYS A 255 -16.08 18.57 4.70
CA LYS A 255 -16.12 19.04 6.10
C LYS A 255 -16.85 18.07 7.02
N LEU A 256 -18.02 17.57 6.60
CA LEU A 256 -18.81 16.60 7.36
C LEU A 256 -18.01 15.32 7.63
N ILE A 257 -17.33 14.77 6.63
CA ILE A 257 -16.53 13.56 6.81
C ILE A 257 -15.34 13.83 7.72
N ASN A 258 -14.63 14.95 7.55
CA ASN A 258 -13.55 15.33 8.46
C ASN A 258 -14.05 15.44 9.90
N GLU A 259 -15.22 16.04 10.13
CA GLU A 259 -15.84 16.16 11.45
C GLU A 259 -16.10 14.78 12.07
N ILE A 260 -16.83 13.90 11.38
CA ILE A 260 -17.23 12.59 11.93
C ILE A 260 -16.10 11.56 11.92
N THR A 261 -14.90 11.91 11.46
CA THR A 261 -13.71 11.03 11.48
C THR A 261 -12.52 11.64 12.20
N ASN A 262 -12.66 12.84 12.76
CA ASN A 262 -11.56 13.65 13.29
C ASN A 262 -10.38 13.77 12.30
N GLY A 263 -10.69 14.07 11.04
CA GLY A 263 -9.73 14.23 9.95
C GLY A 263 -9.09 12.93 9.43
N LYS A 264 -9.50 11.76 9.93
CA LYS A 264 -8.94 10.47 9.53
C LYS A 264 -9.53 9.95 8.22
N ILE A 265 -9.26 10.69 7.15
CA ILE A 265 -9.64 10.34 5.79
C ILE A 265 -8.40 10.10 4.95
N MET A 266 -8.47 9.12 4.04
CA MET A 266 -7.44 8.92 3.02
C MET A 266 -8.00 9.33 1.67
N TYR A 267 -7.38 10.33 1.06
CA TYR A 267 -7.60 10.65 -0.35
C TYR A 267 -6.90 9.61 -1.23
N ASN A 268 -7.59 9.12 -2.27
CA ASN A 268 -7.05 8.12 -3.19
C ASN A 268 -6.70 8.73 -4.55
N GLU A 269 -7.71 9.19 -5.29
CA GLU A 269 -7.54 9.69 -6.65
C GLU A 269 -8.72 10.58 -7.07
N ASN A 270 -8.53 11.25 -8.21
CA ASN A 270 -9.58 12.00 -8.88
C ASN A 270 -10.15 11.21 -10.06
N MET A 271 -11.45 11.34 -10.24
CA MET A 271 -12.20 10.77 -11.33
C MET A 271 -12.95 11.86 -12.11
N TYR A 272 -12.95 11.79 -13.43
CA TYR A 272 -13.44 12.84 -14.32
C TYR A 272 -14.62 12.33 -15.16
N ALA A 273 -15.71 13.08 -15.12
CA ALA A 273 -16.90 12.86 -15.93
C ALA A 273 -16.67 13.36 -17.36
N LYS A 274 -16.60 12.44 -18.33
CA LYS A 274 -16.31 12.73 -19.74
C LYS A 274 -17.53 12.45 -20.61
N PHE A 275 -17.71 13.24 -21.66
CA PHE A 275 -18.85 13.18 -22.57
C PHE A 275 -18.43 13.30 -24.04
N THR A 276 -19.23 12.77 -24.96
CA THR A 276 -18.96 12.84 -26.41
C THR A 276 -19.62 14.01 -27.11
N LYS A 277 -20.81 14.44 -26.69
CA LYS A 277 -21.59 15.49 -27.39
C LYS A 277 -21.94 16.69 -26.54
N SER A 278 -22.40 16.46 -25.31
CA SER A 278 -22.74 17.53 -24.38
C SER A 278 -22.49 17.12 -22.94
N VAL A 279 -22.06 18.07 -22.12
CA VAL A 279 -21.97 17.88 -20.67
C VAL A 279 -23.37 17.94 -20.10
N ILE A 280 -23.82 16.88 -19.42
CA ILE A 280 -25.12 16.88 -18.76
C ILE A 280 -25.08 17.89 -17.61
N PRO A 281 -25.93 18.92 -17.59
CA PRO A 281 -25.98 19.82 -16.45
C PRO A 281 -26.40 19.04 -15.21
N THR A 282 -25.88 19.38 -14.05
CA THR A 282 -26.49 18.96 -12.78
C THR A 282 -26.99 20.20 -12.08
N ARG A 283 -27.84 20.04 -11.07
CA ARG A 283 -28.06 21.08 -10.07
C ARG A 283 -26.77 21.23 -9.26
N GLU A 284 -25.71 21.71 -9.90
CA GLU A 284 -24.54 22.24 -9.20
C GLU A 284 -25.08 23.43 -8.41
N ILE A 285 -24.67 23.54 -7.15
CA ILE A 285 -24.86 24.79 -6.42
C ILE A 285 -24.07 25.81 -7.24
N ASN A 286 -24.77 26.52 -8.11
CA ASN A 286 -24.30 27.74 -8.73
C ASN A 286 -24.04 28.72 -7.58
N HIS A 287 -22.89 28.62 -6.93
CA HIS A 287 -22.17 29.82 -6.55
C HIS A 287 -21.53 30.35 -7.84
N LEU A 288 -22.40 30.88 -8.69
CA LEU A 288 -22.09 31.56 -9.94
C LEU A 288 -22.57 33.01 -9.80
N ASP A 289 -22.27 33.62 -8.66
CA ASP A 289 -22.30 35.08 -8.46
C ASP A 289 -20.85 35.60 -8.28
N CYS A 290 -19.91 35.04 -9.05
CA CYS A 290 -18.48 35.36 -8.93
C CYS A 290 -17.95 36.23 -10.08
N PHE A 291 -18.80 36.82 -10.92
CA PHE A 291 -18.34 37.70 -12.01
C PHE A 291 -18.93 39.11 -12.01
N ASP A 292 -19.47 39.57 -10.89
CA ASP A 292 -19.61 41.01 -10.60
C ASP A 292 -19.22 41.27 -9.13
N MET A 293 -17.99 40.91 -8.76
CA MET A 293 -17.41 41.38 -7.50
C MET A 293 -17.13 42.88 -7.66
N ASP A 294 -17.84 43.72 -6.92
CA ASP A 294 -17.55 45.16 -6.88
C ASP A 294 -16.12 45.42 -6.35
N GLN A 295 -15.60 46.65 -6.54
CA GLN A 295 -14.25 47.00 -6.11
C GLN A 295 -14.01 46.76 -4.61
N ILE A 296 -15.05 46.84 -3.77
CA ILE A 296 -14.96 46.62 -2.33
C ILE A 296 -14.74 45.13 -2.04
N GLN A 297 -15.49 44.26 -2.71
CA GLN A 297 -15.34 42.81 -2.58
C GLN A 297 -13.99 42.31 -3.12
N ILE A 298 -13.53 42.87 -4.24
CA ILE A 298 -12.17 42.61 -4.76
C ILE A 298 -11.12 43.06 -3.73
N GLY A 299 -11.29 44.23 -3.12
CA GLY A 299 -10.43 44.73 -2.04
C GLY A 299 -10.37 43.78 -0.84
N ASN A 300 -11.52 43.32 -0.36
CA ASN A 300 -11.62 42.39 0.76
C ASN A 300 -11.01 41.02 0.44
N TYR A 301 -11.22 40.50 -0.76
CA TYR A 301 -10.62 39.23 -1.18
C TYR A 301 -9.10 39.34 -1.28
N ARG A 302 -8.57 40.44 -1.85
CA ARG A 302 -7.13 40.72 -1.89
C ARG A 302 -6.52 40.81 -0.50
N GLN A 303 -7.19 41.47 0.45
CA GLN A 303 -6.71 41.53 1.84
C GLN A 303 -6.67 40.15 2.50
N LYS A 304 -7.72 39.33 2.34
CA LYS A 304 -7.75 37.96 2.87
C LYS A 304 -6.65 37.09 2.26
N LEU A 305 -6.45 37.19 0.95
CA LEU A 305 -5.41 36.44 0.25
C LEU A 305 -4.01 36.86 0.70
N ASN A 306 -3.75 38.17 0.83
CA ASN A 306 -2.49 38.69 1.35
C ASN A 306 -2.23 38.21 2.78
N TYR A 307 -3.25 38.23 3.64
CA TYR A 307 -3.11 37.74 5.02
C TYR A 307 -2.78 36.24 5.06
N SER A 308 -3.42 35.43 4.22
CA SER A 308 -3.12 33.99 4.09
C SER A 308 -1.69 33.75 3.62
N ILE A 309 -1.22 34.50 2.62
CA ILE A 309 0.16 34.39 2.11
C ILE A 309 1.17 34.79 3.19
N MET A 310 0.93 35.88 3.93
CA MET A 310 1.82 36.31 5.02
C MET A 310 1.88 35.28 6.16
N GLU A 311 0.75 34.63 6.49
CA GLU A 311 0.75 33.56 7.48
C GLU A 311 1.55 32.34 6.99
N ASP A 312 1.37 31.92 5.73
CA ASP A 312 2.12 30.82 5.14
C ASP A 312 3.63 31.12 5.07
N GLU A 313 4.03 32.35 4.68
CA GLU A 313 5.42 32.82 4.69
C GLU A 313 6.00 32.84 6.12
N PHE A 314 5.21 33.26 7.10
CA PHE A 314 5.61 33.25 8.51
C PHE A 314 5.83 31.82 9.02
N GLN A 315 4.93 30.87 8.71
CA GLN A 315 5.11 29.47 9.06
C GLN A 315 6.34 28.86 8.37
N LEU A 316 6.58 29.20 7.10
CA LEU A 316 7.76 28.78 6.37
C LEU A 316 9.06 29.30 7.02
N SER A 317 9.06 30.55 7.48
CA SER A 317 10.21 31.15 8.18
C SER A 317 10.57 30.45 9.49
N LYS A 318 9.59 29.89 10.21
CA LYS A 318 9.82 29.08 11.43
C LYS A 318 10.38 27.69 11.13
N LEU A 319 10.00 27.11 9.99
CA LEU A 319 10.43 25.76 9.61
C LEU A 319 11.87 25.72 9.07
N LEU A 320 12.31 26.79 8.40
CA LEU A 320 13.64 26.88 7.78
C LEU A 320 14.81 26.57 8.74
N PRO A 321 14.88 27.15 9.95
CA PRO A 321 15.92 26.83 10.92
C PRO A 321 15.88 25.37 11.42
N LEU A 322 14.68 24.79 11.55
CA LEU A 322 14.52 23.39 11.96
C LEU A 322 15.07 22.43 10.90
N ILE A 323 14.78 22.72 9.62
CA ILE A 323 15.31 21.95 8.49
C ILE A 323 16.84 22.03 8.44
N GLN A 324 17.40 23.23 8.64
CA GLN A 324 18.85 23.43 8.68
C GLN A 324 19.51 22.67 9.85
N ASN A 325 18.91 22.69 11.04
CA ASN A 325 19.40 21.93 12.20
C ASN A 325 19.32 20.42 11.99
N LEU A 326 18.26 19.93 11.37
CA LEU A 326 18.10 18.52 11.02
C LEU A 326 19.19 18.09 10.02
N GLN A 327 19.43 18.90 8.99
CA GLN A 327 20.47 18.65 7.99
C GLN A 327 21.87 18.61 8.64
N LYS A 328 22.18 19.56 9.53
CA LYS A 328 23.44 19.55 10.28
C LYS A 328 23.60 18.28 11.14
N SER A 329 22.53 17.89 11.84
CA SER A 329 22.53 16.67 12.66
C SER A 329 22.76 15.41 11.82
N TYR A 330 22.15 15.36 10.63
CA TYR A 330 22.36 14.27 9.67
C TYR A 330 23.84 14.19 9.23
N GLU A 331 24.45 15.32 8.87
CA GLU A 331 25.86 15.38 8.46
C GLU A 331 26.83 14.95 9.58
N GLU A 332 26.54 15.28 10.84
CA GLU A 332 27.32 14.85 11.99
C GLU A 332 27.22 13.32 12.22
N VAL A 333 26.02 12.75 12.12
CA VAL A 333 25.80 11.30 12.22
C VAL A 333 26.48 10.56 11.06
N GLU A 334 26.38 11.09 9.83
CA GLU A 334 27.03 10.51 8.66
C GLU A 334 28.56 10.46 8.83
N LYS A 335 29.18 11.57 9.28
CA LYS A 335 30.62 11.61 9.59
C LYS A 335 31.00 10.61 10.68
N SER A 336 30.21 10.50 11.75
CA SER A 336 30.43 9.52 12.82
C SER A 336 30.39 8.08 12.29
N ILE A 337 29.42 7.76 11.43
CA ILE A 337 29.30 6.43 10.81
C ILE A 337 30.50 6.14 9.90
N GLN A 338 30.95 7.10 9.10
CA GLN A 338 32.12 6.92 8.25
C GLN A 338 33.38 6.66 9.06
N HIS A 339 33.60 7.42 10.15
CA HIS A 339 34.72 7.19 11.06
C HIS A 339 34.68 5.78 11.69
N LYS A 340 33.52 5.37 12.21
CA LYS A 340 33.33 4.02 12.79
C LYS A 340 33.58 2.90 11.77
N LYS A 341 33.13 3.08 10.52
CA LYS A 341 33.40 2.13 9.43
C LYS A 341 34.90 2.03 9.11
N SER A 342 35.60 3.16 9.12
CA SER A 342 37.07 3.19 8.91
C SER A 342 37.79 2.42 10.02
N VAL A 343 37.48 2.69 11.29
CA VAL A 343 38.05 1.98 12.44
C VAL A 343 37.77 0.47 12.36
N LEU A 344 36.53 0.09 12.05
CA LEU A 344 36.16 -1.32 11.89
C LEU A 344 36.95 -1.99 10.75
N SER A 345 37.15 -1.30 9.62
CA SER A 345 37.94 -1.83 8.51
C SER A 345 39.40 -2.07 8.90
N SER A 346 39.99 -1.15 9.67
CA SER A 346 41.36 -1.30 10.19
C SER A 346 41.49 -2.46 11.17
N LEU A 347 40.48 -2.67 12.04
CA LEU A 347 40.43 -3.81 12.97
C LEU A 347 40.35 -5.14 12.22
N ILE A 348 39.46 -5.25 11.23
CA ILE A 348 39.34 -6.46 10.40
C ILE A 348 40.66 -6.77 9.68
N MET A 349 41.34 -5.74 9.15
CA MET A 349 42.64 -5.91 8.51
C MET A 349 43.69 -6.45 9.49
N TYR A 350 43.73 -5.91 10.71
CA TYR A 350 44.63 -6.39 11.76
C TYR A 350 44.35 -7.84 12.16
N GLU A 351 43.08 -8.22 12.35
CA GLU A 351 42.66 -9.59 12.65
C GLU A 351 43.06 -10.55 11.52
N THR A 352 42.84 -10.17 10.27
CA THR A 352 43.20 -10.99 9.10
C THR A 352 44.72 -11.18 8.98
N MET A 353 45.52 -10.13 9.25
CA MET A 353 46.98 -10.24 9.25
C MET A 353 47.47 -11.18 10.36
N LYS A 354 46.81 -11.15 11.53
CA LYS A 354 47.14 -12.06 12.64
C LYS A 354 46.81 -13.51 12.30
N GLU A 355 45.64 -13.79 11.71
CA GLU A 355 45.25 -15.13 11.27
C GLU A 355 46.20 -15.68 10.19
N ASN A 356 46.56 -14.87 9.20
CA ASN A 356 47.51 -15.30 8.15
C ASN A 356 48.92 -15.56 8.70
N THR A 357 49.35 -14.79 9.71
CA THR A 357 50.64 -15.02 10.38
C THR A 357 50.65 -16.35 11.13
N ILE A 358 49.52 -16.73 11.75
CA ILE A 358 49.37 -18.03 12.42
C ILE A 358 49.40 -19.17 11.38
N HIS A 359 48.67 -19.03 10.27
CA HIS A 359 48.66 -20.04 9.22
C HIS A 359 50.04 -20.29 8.58
N LEU A 360 50.85 -19.24 8.37
CA LEU A 360 52.23 -19.39 7.88
C LEU A 360 53.15 -20.11 8.88
N LEU A 361 52.90 -19.97 10.18
CA LEU A 361 53.62 -20.70 11.23
C LEU A 361 53.17 -22.16 11.34
N GLU A 362 51.94 -22.47 10.96
CA GLU A 362 51.41 -23.84 10.94
C GLU A 362 51.83 -24.61 9.69
N GLU A 363 51.79 -24.00 8.49
CA GLU A 363 52.20 -24.66 7.24
C GLU A 363 53.71 -24.94 7.16
N SER A 364 54.55 -24.20 7.90
CA SER A 364 55.99 -24.46 7.96
C SER A 364 56.37 -25.69 8.79
N ASN A 365 55.43 -26.31 9.52
CA ASN A 365 55.70 -27.49 10.33
C ASN A 365 55.44 -28.83 9.62
N ASP A 366 54.83 -28.83 8.43
CA ASP A 366 54.54 -30.04 7.66
C ASP A 366 55.49 -30.19 6.46
N LEU A 367 56.76 -30.48 6.73
CA LEU A 367 57.60 -31.22 5.77
C LEU A 367 58.60 -32.13 6.52
N PRO A 368 58.67 -33.44 6.19
CA PRO A 368 59.34 -34.42 7.02
C PRO A 368 60.85 -34.42 6.79
N LYS A 369 61.59 -34.32 7.89
CA LYS A 369 63.04 -34.54 8.00
C LYS A 369 63.42 -35.90 7.39
N LYS A 370 64.08 -35.90 6.23
CA LYS A 370 64.84 -37.05 5.74
C LYS A 370 66.07 -36.62 4.94
N PHE A 371 67.21 -37.10 5.44
CA PHE A 371 68.56 -37.18 4.88
C PHE A 371 69.35 -35.86 4.76
N ASN A 372 70.37 -35.64 5.60
CA ASN A 372 71.71 -36.25 5.64
C ASN A 372 72.59 -35.91 4.42
N ASP A 373 73.70 -35.26 4.77
CA ASP A 373 75.05 -35.36 4.24
C ASP A 373 75.49 -34.56 2.99
N SER A 374 76.63 -33.92 3.23
CA SER A 374 77.70 -33.50 2.32
C SER A 374 77.63 -32.13 1.62
N ASN A 375 78.46 -31.23 2.17
CA ASN A 375 79.45 -30.37 1.47
C ASN A 375 79.21 -30.07 -0.02
N ASN A 376 78.91 -28.81 -0.32
CA ASN A 376 79.77 -28.02 -1.22
C ASN A 376 79.45 -26.53 -1.17
N SER A 377 80.55 -25.77 -1.24
CA SER A 377 80.68 -24.32 -1.40
C SER A 377 79.99 -23.76 -2.64
N SER A 378 79.31 -22.62 -2.51
CA SER A 378 79.56 -21.38 -3.29
C SER A 378 78.44 -20.33 -3.12
N THR A 379 78.86 -19.12 -2.71
CA THR A 379 78.36 -17.79 -3.14
C THR A 379 76.88 -17.40 -2.98
N SER A 380 76.64 -16.48 -2.02
CA SER A 380 75.92 -15.16 -2.08
C SER A 380 74.78 -14.91 -3.08
N PRO A 381 73.75 -14.06 -2.79
CA PRO A 381 73.76 -12.94 -1.82
C PRO A 381 72.51 -12.79 -0.93
N SER A 382 72.66 -11.92 0.07
CA SER A 382 71.69 -11.39 1.04
C SER A 382 70.50 -10.62 0.41
N PRO A 383 69.34 -10.59 1.11
CA PRO A 383 68.83 -9.30 1.57
C PRO A 383 68.25 -9.28 3.01
N LEU A 384 68.69 -8.28 3.77
CA LEU A 384 67.94 -7.45 4.73
C LEU A 384 67.31 -8.10 5.96
N SER A 385 68.13 -8.16 7.01
CA SER A 385 67.75 -8.02 8.42
C SER A 385 67.79 -6.55 8.87
N ILE A 386 67.14 -6.25 10.02
CA ILE A 386 67.23 -5.06 10.92
C ILE A 386 66.08 -4.04 10.73
N SER A 387 65.33 -3.54 11.72
CA SER A 387 65.10 -3.79 13.17
C SER A 387 63.98 -2.82 13.65
N PRO A 388 63.40 -2.93 14.87
CA PRO A 388 62.10 -2.33 15.21
C PRO A 388 62.19 -0.86 15.67
N ILE A 389 61.11 -0.11 15.41
CA ILE A 389 60.90 1.25 15.89
C ILE A 389 60.52 1.20 17.37
N SER A 390 61.46 1.56 18.22
CA SER A 390 61.25 1.94 19.61
C SER A 390 60.96 3.45 19.73
N ASN A 391 60.00 3.77 20.60
CA ASN A 391 59.82 5.01 21.35
C ASN A 391 59.50 6.31 20.57
N PHE A 392 58.24 6.75 20.67
CA PHE A 392 57.98 8.17 20.89
C PHE A 392 57.09 8.39 22.11
N GLN A 393 57.47 9.40 22.86
CA GLN A 393 57.25 9.61 24.27
C GLN A 393 55.85 10.11 24.62
N LYS A 394 55.49 9.81 25.87
CA LYS A 394 54.59 10.57 26.74
C LYS A 394 54.81 12.08 26.58
N ASN A 395 53.75 12.80 26.24
CA ASN A 395 53.57 14.18 26.69
C ASN A 395 52.34 14.24 27.59
N ASN A 396 52.62 14.46 28.87
CA ASN A 396 51.67 14.86 29.90
C ASN A 396 51.39 16.37 29.77
N LEU A 397 50.11 16.73 29.79
CA LEU A 397 49.56 17.96 30.38
C LEU A 397 48.13 17.58 30.85
N THR A 398 47.89 17.27 32.14
CA THR A 398 47.48 18.19 33.24
C THR A 398 46.44 19.23 32.79
N SER A 399 45.24 19.36 33.36
CA SER A 399 44.83 19.30 34.77
C SER A 399 43.30 19.35 34.95
N GLY A 400 42.80 18.78 36.06
CA GLY A 400 41.52 19.07 36.75
C GLY A 400 40.28 18.38 36.18
N THR A 401 39.46 17.61 36.90
CA THR A 401 39.09 17.64 38.32
C THR A 401 38.59 16.26 38.81
N THR A 402 38.84 16.02 40.08
CA THR A 402 38.49 14.92 40.99
C THR A 402 37.03 14.41 40.94
N PHE A 403 36.86 13.10 40.84
CA PHE A 403 35.88 12.34 41.61
C PHE A 403 36.52 11.04 42.12
N SER A 404 36.20 10.75 43.37
CA SER A 404 36.89 9.88 44.32
C SER A 404 36.64 8.38 44.15
N ASN A 405 37.69 7.62 44.48
CA ASN A 405 37.77 6.23 44.93
C ASN A 405 36.47 5.59 45.43
N ILE A 406 36.11 4.45 44.86
CA ILE A 406 35.69 3.25 45.62
C ILE A 406 36.37 2.04 44.97
N SER A 407 37.26 1.41 45.74
CA SER A 407 37.83 0.10 45.46
C SER A 407 36.84 -0.98 45.92
N GLU A 408 36.35 -1.82 45.03
CA GLU A 408 35.85 -3.14 45.40
C GLU A 408 36.46 -4.19 44.48
N LYS A 409 36.84 -5.28 45.13
CA LYS A 409 37.83 -6.27 44.74
C LYS A 409 37.27 -7.28 43.73
N ASP A 410 38.24 -7.84 43.03
CA ASP A 410 38.21 -9.02 42.18
C ASP A 410 37.41 -10.20 42.77
N GLU A 411 36.47 -10.75 41.99
CA GLU A 411 36.13 -12.18 42.04
C GLU A 411 36.15 -12.76 40.62
N ASN A 412 37.35 -13.23 40.25
CA ASN A 412 37.59 -14.11 39.11
C ASN A 412 36.99 -15.50 39.39
N TYR A 413 35.86 -15.84 38.77
CA TYR A 413 35.42 -17.22 38.64
C TYR A 413 36.06 -17.85 37.40
N PHE A 414 37.28 -18.36 37.59
CA PHE A 414 37.93 -19.24 36.61
C PHE A 414 37.34 -20.66 36.68
N TYR A 415 36.96 -21.14 35.49
CA TYR A 415 36.57 -22.51 35.18
C TYR A 415 37.61 -23.53 35.67
N ASN A 416 37.18 -24.49 36.48
CA ASN A 416 37.91 -25.72 36.71
C ASN A 416 37.20 -26.88 36.01
N ASN A 417 37.80 -27.28 34.89
CA ASN A 417 37.71 -28.64 34.36
C ASN A 417 38.41 -29.57 35.36
N ASN A 418 37.70 -30.57 35.87
CA ASN A 418 38.34 -31.86 36.12
C ASN A 418 37.36 -33.00 35.99
N ASN A 419 37.76 -33.94 35.14
CA ASN A 419 37.21 -35.26 34.96
C ASN A 419 36.96 -35.95 36.30
N ASN A 420 35.78 -36.53 36.45
CA ASN A 420 35.70 -37.87 37.01
C ASN A 420 34.48 -38.60 36.47
N ASN A 421 34.80 -39.72 35.82
CA ASN A 421 33.91 -40.79 35.44
C ASN A 421 33.01 -41.16 36.61
N ASN A 422 31.69 -41.11 36.40
CA ASN A 422 30.78 -42.04 37.05
C ASN A 422 29.71 -42.45 36.06
N ILE A 423 29.94 -43.65 35.54
CA ILE A 423 28.96 -44.51 34.89
C ILE A 423 27.94 -44.86 35.98
N SER A 424 26.78 -44.21 35.95
CA SER A 424 25.59 -44.73 36.61
C SER A 424 24.43 -44.55 35.65
N ASN A 425 24.12 -45.64 34.98
CA ASN A 425 22.83 -45.91 34.37
C ASN A 425 21.74 -45.72 35.43
N THR A 426 21.11 -44.56 35.43
CA THR A 426 19.80 -44.38 36.06
C THR A 426 18.97 -43.55 35.11
N SER A 427 18.21 -44.30 34.31
CA SER A 427 16.95 -43.91 33.72
C SER A 427 16.16 -42.98 34.64
N SER A 428 16.26 -41.68 34.42
CA SER A 428 15.18 -40.74 34.69
C SER A 428 14.74 -40.20 33.33
N ASN A 429 13.68 -40.83 32.83
CA ASN A 429 12.81 -40.29 31.79
C ASN A 429 12.31 -38.92 32.25
N SER A 430 13.11 -37.87 32.08
CA SER A 430 12.57 -36.57 31.76
C SER A 430 12.61 -36.48 30.25
N SER A 431 11.53 -36.96 29.64
CA SER A 431 11.08 -36.50 28.34
C SER A 431 10.89 -34.99 28.47
N SER A 432 12.00 -34.25 28.37
CA SER A 432 11.96 -32.84 28.04
C SER A 432 11.19 -32.82 26.73
N ILE A 433 9.98 -32.28 26.81
CA ILE A 433 9.14 -32.01 25.66
C ILE A 433 9.97 -31.03 24.84
N VAL A 434 10.80 -31.56 23.94
CA VAL A 434 11.51 -30.75 22.96
C VAL A 434 10.40 -30.12 22.16
N ASN A 435 10.18 -28.81 22.34
CA ASN A 435 9.25 -28.06 21.51
C ASN A 435 9.71 -28.23 20.06
N GLU A 436 9.11 -29.18 19.34
CA GLU A 436 9.38 -29.45 17.92
C GLU A 436 8.78 -28.37 17.02
N ASN A 437 8.16 -27.34 17.60
CA ASN A 437 7.52 -26.28 16.85
C ASN A 437 8.55 -25.20 16.51
N VAL A 438 8.50 -24.76 15.25
CA VAL A 438 9.26 -23.62 14.74
C VAL A 438 8.27 -22.57 14.25
N TYR A 439 8.56 -21.32 14.57
CA TYR A 439 7.80 -20.16 14.12
C TYR A 439 8.41 -19.64 12.82
N VAL A 440 7.57 -19.50 11.80
CA VAL A 440 7.90 -18.90 10.51
C VAL A 440 7.24 -17.53 10.45
N ALA A 441 8.04 -16.48 10.61
CA ALA A 441 7.60 -15.10 10.37
C ALA A 441 7.88 -14.73 8.91
N THR A 442 6.85 -14.29 8.18
CA THR A 442 6.94 -13.89 6.77
C THR A 442 6.36 -12.50 6.58
N VAL A 443 7.12 -11.61 5.95
CA VAL A 443 6.68 -10.28 5.53
C VAL A 443 6.75 -10.16 4.02
N THR A 444 5.71 -9.59 3.41
CA THR A 444 5.71 -9.17 2.00
C THR A 444 5.69 -7.65 1.95
N MET A 445 6.71 -7.05 1.35
CA MET A 445 6.92 -5.61 1.28
C MET A 445 6.93 -5.14 -0.18
N LYS A 446 6.01 -4.23 -0.54
CA LYS A 446 5.96 -3.58 -1.85
C LYS A 446 7.02 -2.50 -1.94
N ILE A 447 7.71 -2.46 -3.07
CA ILE A 447 8.76 -1.46 -3.32
C ILE A 447 8.11 -0.17 -3.86
N ALA A 448 8.54 0.99 -3.35
CA ALA A 448 8.11 2.30 -3.83
C ALA A 448 8.47 2.49 -5.30
N GLU A 449 7.62 3.20 -6.07
CA GLU A 449 7.78 3.30 -7.53
C GLU A 449 9.11 3.93 -7.96
N ASP A 450 9.55 4.96 -7.23
CA ASP A 450 10.83 5.65 -7.44
C ASP A 450 12.07 4.74 -7.22
N SER A 451 11.92 3.73 -6.37
CA SER A 451 12.96 2.78 -5.99
C SER A 451 13.05 1.59 -6.95
N LEU A 452 12.06 1.39 -7.83
CA LEU A 452 11.98 0.25 -8.75
C LEU A 452 13.15 0.17 -9.73
N ARG A 453 13.61 1.33 -10.25
CA ARG A 453 14.52 1.38 -11.42
C ARG A 453 15.83 0.62 -11.23
N ASN A 454 16.28 0.42 -9.98
CA ASN A 454 17.47 -0.35 -9.63
C ASN A 454 17.30 -1.22 -8.37
N ALA A 455 16.07 -1.52 -7.95
CA ALA A 455 15.80 -2.24 -6.71
C ALA A 455 16.58 -3.57 -6.60
N GLY A 456 16.59 -4.36 -7.69
CA GLY A 456 17.33 -5.61 -7.75
C GLY A 456 18.83 -5.42 -7.56
N GLY A 457 19.46 -4.49 -8.27
CA GLY A 457 20.89 -4.20 -8.13
C GLY A 457 21.26 -3.66 -6.74
N LYS A 458 20.46 -2.74 -6.20
CA LYS A 458 20.67 -2.18 -4.86
C LYS A 458 20.55 -3.22 -3.74
N LEU A 459 19.54 -4.10 -3.84
CA LEU A 459 19.28 -5.12 -2.83
C LEU A 459 20.28 -6.29 -2.93
N ILE A 460 20.52 -6.81 -4.14
CA ILE A 460 21.43 -7.95 -4.37
C ILE A 460 22.87 -7.54 -4.10
N GLY A 461 23.28 -6.36 -4.58
CA GLY A 461 24.68 -5.90 -4.54
C GLY A 461 25.59 -6.67 -5.50
N VAL A 462 26.86 -6.25 -5.58
CA VAL A 462 27.87 -6.91 -6.44
C VAL A 462 28.02 -8.37 -6.01
N ASN A 463 27.87 -9.32 -6.95
CA ASN A 463 27.95 -10.76 -6.71
C ASN A 463 27.03 -11.30 -5.59
N GLY A 464 25.92 -10.60 -5.31
CA GLY A 464 25.00 -10.97 -4.24
C GLY A 464 25.52 -10.70 -2.83
N SER A 465 26.62 -9.95 -2.68
CA SER A 465 27.26 -9.68 -1.38
C SER A 465 26.31 -9.00 -0.40
N ASN A 466 25.54 -8.01 -0.85
CA ASN A 466 24.63 -7.25 0.00
C ASN A 466 23.50 -8.12 0.52
N ILE A 467 22.80 -8.86 -0.36
CA ILE A 467 21.71 -9.74 0.07
C ILE A 467 22.22 -10.90 0.94
N LYS A 468 23.41 -11.47 0.66
CA LYS A 468 24.03 -12.49 1.50
C LYS A 468 24.35 -11.95 2.90
N LYS A 469 24.87 -10.72 2.99
CA LYS A 469 25.14 -10.05 4.26
C LYS A 469 23.87 -9.85 5.07
N ILE A 470 22.79 -9.33 4.47
CA ILE A 470 21.52 -9.13 5.18
C ILE A 470 20.94 -10.48 5.67
N ARG A 471 20.96 -11.51 4.82
CA ARG A 471 20.48 -12.86 5.20
C ARG A 471 21.24 -13.43 6.39
N ARG A 472 22.58 -13.24 6.43
CA ARG A 472 23.44 -13.68 7.54
C ARG A 472 23.19 -12.86 8.81
N ASP A 473 23.26 -11.54 8.71
CA ASP A 473 23.14 -10.62 9.86
C ASP A 473 21.76 -10.71 10.53
N CYS A 474 20.71 -10.96 9.75
CA CYS A 474 19.32 -10.97 10.23
C CYS A 474 18.73 -12.39 10.34
N SER A 475 19.51 -13.45 10.09
CA SER A 475 19.04 -14.84 10.12
C SER A 475 17.73 -15.06 9.34
N CYS A 476 17.68 -14.56 8.09
CA CYS A 476 16.46 -14.56 7.28
C CYS A 476 16.71 -15.02 5.83
N CYS A 477 15.65 -15.45 5.16
CA CYS A 477 15.58 -15.62 3.71
C CYS A 477 14.91 -14.40 3.09
N ILE A 478 15.49 -13.88 2.00
CA ILE A 478 14.97 -12.70 1.30
C ILE A 478 14.78 -13.06 -0.17
N HIS A 479 13.57 -12.88 -0.69
CA HIS A 479 13.24 -13.13 -2.10
C HIS A 479 12.74 -11.86 -2.76
N LEU A 480 13.33 -11.48 -3.88
CA LEU A 480 12.75 -10.48 -4.77
C LEU A 480 11.80 -11.18 -5.75
N ARG A 481 10.57 -10.71 -5.87
CA ARG A 481 9.53 -11.28 -6.75
C ARG A 481 8.72 -10.16 -7.42
N GLY A 482 7.94 -10.52 -8.44
CA GLY A 482 7.12 -9.58 -9.22
C GLY A 482 7.78 -9.12 -10.52
N ARG A 483 7.17 -8.12 -11.16
CA ARG A 483 7.55 -7.59 -12.48
C ARG A 483 9.00 -7.13 -12.51
N GLY A 484 9.80 -7.72 -13.39
CA GLY A 484 11.23 -7.41 -13.56
C GLY A 484 12.19 -8.31 -12.78
N SER A 485 11.68 -9.19 -11.89
CA SER A 485 12.52 -10.19 -11.19
C SER A 485 12.77 -11.47 -12.00
N THR A 486 11.96 -11.72 -13.04
CA THR A 486 12.02 -12.91 -13.91
C THR A 486 12.57 -12.51 -15.28
N LYS A 487 13.54 -13.27 -15.82
CA LYS A 487 14.08 -13.01 -17.17
C LYS A 487 13.01 -13.27 -18.24
N LEU A 488 12.99 -12.47 -19.30
CA LEU A 488 12.03 -12.61 -20.41
C LEU A 488 12.10 -14.00 -21.07
N SER A 489 13.28 -14.64 -21.10
CA SER A 489 13.45 -16.00 -21.60
C SER A 489 12.71 -17.06 -20.76
N GLU A 490 12.53 -16.83 -19.46
CA GLU A 490 11.79 -17.74 -18.58
C GLU A 490 10.26 -17.56 -18.71
N LEU A 491 9.81 -16.41 -19.22
CA LEU A 491 8.40 -16.11 -19.53
C LEU A 491 7.92 -16.76 -20.83
N ASN A 492 8.82 -17.11 -21.75
CA ASN A 492 8.46 -17.77 -23.02
C ASN A 492 8.29 -19.29 -22.88
N ASN A 493 8.97 -19.94 -21.92
CA ASN A 493 8.86 -21.39 -21.68
C ASN A 493 7.64 -21.79 -20.80
N VAL A 494 6.58 -20.97 -20.80
CA VAL A 494 5.49 -20.99 -19.80
C VAL A 494 4.39 -22.02 -20.08
N GLN A 495 4.39 -22.74 -21.21
CA GLN A 495 3.39 -23.78 -21.44
C GLN A 495 3.48 -24.97 -20.46
N ASN A 496 4.64 -25.23 -19.83
CA ASN A 496 4.87 -26.45 -19.05
C ASN A 496 5.26 -26.27 -17.56
N LYS A 497 5.07 -25.09 -16.94
CA LYS A 497 5.34 -24.93 -15.49
C LYS A 497 4.13 -24.53 -14.67
N ASN A 498 4.07 -25.06 -13.44
CA ASN A 498 2.99 -24.93 -12.47
C ASN A 498 2.39 -23.52 -12.38
N ARG A 499 1.05 -23.44 -12.53
CA ARG A 499 0.16 -22.25 -12.48
C ARG A 499 0.54 -21.18 -11.43
N ALA A 500 1.09 -21.58 -10.28
CA ALA A 500 1.47 -20.68 -9.19
C ALA A 500 2.73 -19.82 -9.44
N SER A 501 3.56 -20.18 -10.41
CA SER A 501 4.78 -19.44 -10.76
C SER A 501 4.51 -18.30 -11.75
N VAL A 502 3.53 -18.46 -12.63
CA VAL A 502 3.15 -17.47 -13.66
C VAL A 502 2.44 -16.27 -13.06
N SER A 503 1.52 -16.46 -12.10
CA SER A 503 0.80 -15.34 -11.46
C SER A 503 1.75 -14.39 -10.71
N LYS A 504 2.82 -14.94 -10.10
CA LYS A 504 3.79 -14.21 -9.28
C LYS A 504 4.77 -13.35 -10.09
N ALA A 505 4.98 -13.66 -11.38
CA ALA A 505 5.87 -12.89 -12.24
C ALA A 505 5.34 -11.48 -12.56
N PHE A 506 4.05 -11.23 -12.30
CA PHE A 506 3.40 -9.97 -12.68
C PHE A 506 2.80 -9.17 -11.52
N GLU A 507 2.95 -9.66 -10.29
CA GLU A 507 2.76 -8.85 -9.08
C GLU A 507 3.69 -7.63 -9.14
N PRO A 508 3.34 -6.48 -8.52
CA PRO A 508 4.29 -5.38 -8.37
C PRO A 508 5.59 -5.91 -7.76
N LEU A 509 6.74 -5.35 -8.14
CA LEU A 509 8.02 -5.79 -7.61
C LEU A 509 7.98 -5.64 -6.08
N HIS A 510 8.22 -6.74 -5.37
CA HIS A 510 8.10 -6.82 -3.92
C HIS A 510 9.19 -7.72 -3.35
N VAL A 511 9.45 -7.53 -2.05
CA VAL A 511 10.40 -8.31 -1.28
C VAL A 511 9.63 -9.21 -0.31
N ILE A 512 9.95 -10.50 -0.30
CA ILE A 512 9.49 -11.43 0.73
C ILE A 512 10.64 -11.67 1.70
N ILE A 513 10.42 -11.43 2.98
CA ILE A 513 11.38 -11.65 4.06
C ILE A 513 10.82 -12.76 4.94
N GLN A 514 11.60 -13.80 5.21
CA GLN A 514 11.18 -14.93 6.02
C GLN A 514 12.23 -15.27 7.08
N SER A 515 11.81 -15.44 8.31
CA SER A 515 12.64 -15.93 9.43
C SER A 515 12.02 -17.20 9.99
N VAL A 516 12.86 -18.16 10.36
CA VAL A 516 12.45 -19.42 11.00
C VAL A 516 13.24 -19.58 12.29
N HIS A 517 12.55 -19.65 13.43
CA HIS A 517 13.20 -19.82 14.73
C HIS A 517 12.29 -20.60 15.69
N ASN A 518 12.87 -21.28 16.69
CA ASN A 518 12.12 -22.01 17.72
C ASN A 518 11.38 -21.06 18.69
N ASP A 519 11.82 -19.80 18.72
CA ASP A 519 11.27 -18.72 19.52
C ASP A 519 10.57 -17.72 18.59
N ARG A 520 9.31 -17.42 18.89
CA ARG A 520 8.45 -16.54 18.10
C ARG A 520 8.99 -15.11 18.06
N ASP A 521 9.45 -14.58 19.18
CA ASP A 521 9.90 -13.20 19.32
C ASP A 521 11.22 -12.99 18.59
N ILE A 522 12.11 -13.99 18.62
CA ILE A 522 13.33 -13.99 17.80
C ILE A 522 12.99 -14.06 16.31
N ALA A 523 12.02 -14.89 15.89
CA ALA A 523 11.60 -14.95 14.50
C ALA A 523 11.09 -13.59 14.00
N ILE A 524 10.27 -12.89 14.79
CA ILE A 524 9.74 -11.55 14.48
C ILE A 524 10.87 -10.50 14.49
N SER A 525 11.73 -10.51 15.51
CA SER A 525 12.87 -9.59 15.63
C SER A 525 13.80 -9.67 14.42
N ASN A 526 14.09 -10.87 13.94
CA ASN A 526 14.88 -11.13 12.74
C ASN A 526 14.25 -10.52 11.48
N VAL A 527 12.93 -10.65 11.31
CA VAL A 527 12.21 -10.04 10.18
C VAL A 527 12.24 -8.51 10.27
N ASN A 528 12.00 -7.93 11.45
CA ASN A 528 12.04 -6.47 11.62
C ASN A 528 13.43 -5.89 11.32
N LYS A 529 14.50 -6.52 11.85
CA LYS A 529 15.89 -6.16 11.51
C LYS A 529 16.14 -6.25 10.00
N ALA A 530 15.61 -7.28 9.35
CA ALA A 530 15.74 -7.45 7.91
C ALA A 530 14.97 -6.39 7.11
N ILE A 531 13.77 -5.99 7.53
CA ILE A 531 12.98 -4.92 6.91
C ILE A 531 13.80 -3.63 6.87
N GLU A 532 14.36 -3.21 8.01
CA GLU A 532 15.19 -2.00 8.10
C GLU A 532 16.39 -2.07 7.13
N ARG A 533 17.10 -3.20 7.09
CA ARG A 533 18.25 -3.40 6.20
C ARG A 533 17.87 -3.43 4.72
N VAL A 534 16.69 -3.95 4.39
CA VAL A 534 16.16 -3.96 3.02
C VAL A 534 15.78 -2.54 2.60
N ILE A 535 15.05 -1.79 3.44
CA ILE A 535 14.69 -0.39 3.18
C ILE A 535 15.95 0.45 2.96
N GLN A 536 16.92 0.37 3.88
CA GLN A 536 18.22 1.03 3.74
C GLN A 536 18.95 0.67 2.45
N SER A 537 18.79 -0.55 1.94
CA SER A 537 19.41 -0.97 0.68
C SER A 537 18.68 -0.38 -0.53
N LEU A 538 17.35 -0.43 -0.55
CA LEU A 538 16.52 0.12 -1.63
C LEU A 538 16.68 1.64 -1.76
N ASP A 539 16.88 2.29 -0.62
CA ASP A 539 16.92 3.76 -0.50
C ASP A 539 18.31 4.36 -0.66
N ARG A 540 19.34 3.53 -0.89
CA ARG A 540 20.70 4.02 -1.16
C ARG A 540 20.67 5.08 -2.26
N GLY A 541 21.17 6.27 -1.92
CA GLY A 541 21.28 7.42 -2.82
C GLY A 541 20.03 8.31 -2.93
N ILE A 542 18.95 8.04 -2.19
CA ILE A 542 17.75 8.89 -2.16
C ILE A 542 17.87 9.87 -0.99
N LYS A 543 17.85 11.18 -1.27
CA LYS A 543 17.83 12.23 -0.24
C LYS A 543 16.40 12.34 0.34
N ASN A 544 16.28 12.48 1.66
CA ASN A 544 15.00 12.60 2.39
C ASN A 544 14.06 11.39 2.26
N ALA A 545 14.61 10.18 2.25
CA ALA A 545 13.83 8.95 2.26
C ALA A 545 13.02 8.83 3.57
N ASP A 546 11.69 8.88 3.48
CA ASP A 546 10.79 8.46 4.56
C ASP A 546 10.71 6.91 4.57
N ASN A 547 10.82 6.30 5.76
CA ASN A 547 10.65 4.86 5.96
C ASN A 547 9.24 4.37 5.58
N SER A 548 8.25 5.28 5.49
CA SER A 548 6.87 4.97 5.10
C SER A 548 6.66 4.71 3.60
N ARG A 549 7.68 4.96 2.74
CA ARG A 549 7.55 4.82 1.27
C ARG A 549 7.35 3.39 0.79
N HIS A 550 7.86 2.41 1.55
CA HIS A 550 7.68 0.99 1.28
C HIS A 550 6.49 0.45 2.07
N GLU A 551 5.53 -0.15 1.37
CA GLU A 551 4.29 -0.64 2.00
C GLU A 551 4.46 -2.11 2.43
N ILE A 552 4.24 -2.40 3.71
CA ILE A 552 4.10 -3.78 4.19
C ILE A 552 2.72 -4.28 3.77
N MET A 553 2.67 -5.15 2.75
CA MET A 553 1.42 -5.70 2.22
C MET A 553 0.85 -6.79 3.13
N ASN A 554 1.70 -7.54 3.82
CA ASN A 554 1.30 -8.65 4.67
C ASN A 554 2.39 -8.98 5.70
N LEU A 555 1.97 -9.33 6.91
CA LEU A 555 2.78 -9.91 7.98
C LEU A 555 2.08 -11.17 8.46
N GLU A 556 2.73 -12.31 8.32
CA GLU A 556 2.20 -13.61 8.71
C GLU A 556 3.18 -14.31 9.65
N ILE A 557 2.67 -14.84 10.77
CA ILE A 557 3.43 -15.67 11.70
C ILE A 557 2.73 -17.02 11.77
N LYS A 558 3.44 -18.08 11.38
CA LYS A 558 2.92 -19.45 11.40
C LYS A 558 3.75 -20.29 12.34
N GLU A 559 3.08 -20.95 13.27
CA GLU A 559 3.66 -22.06 14.02
C GLU A 559 3.57 -23.34 13.17
N THR A 560 4.70 -23.99 12.98
CA THR A 560 4.78 -25.22 12.17
C THR A 560 5.63 -26.25 12.87
N LYS A 561 5.28 -27.53 12.75
CA LYS A 561 6.17 -28.61 13.21
C LYS A 561 7.45 -28.60 12.38
N LYS A 562 8.60 -28.70 13.04
CA LYS A 562 9.91 -28.84 12.39
C LYS A 562 9.86 -30.04 11.46
N ARG A 563 9.92 -29.80 10.15
CA ARG A 563 10.09 -30.89 9.19
C ARG A 563 11.53 -31.38 9.28
N ASN A 564 11.74 -32.54 9.91
CA ASN A 564 12.96 -33.31 9.71
C ASN A 564 13.00 -33.75 8.24
N ASN A 565 13.75 -33.03 7.41
CA ASN A 565 14.01 -33.48 6.05
C ASN A 565 14.74 -34.82 6.13
N LYS A 566 14.06 -35.92 5.78
CA LYS A 566 14.64 -37.26 5.51
C LYS A 566 15.55 -37.25 4.26
N ARG A 567 16.41 -36.25 4.09
CA ARG A 567 17.36 -36.15 2.97
C ARG A 567 18.82 -36.03 3.39
N SER A 568 19.16 -36.38 4.63
CA SER A 568 20.54 -36.63 5.04
C SER A 568 20.93 -38.12 5.03
N SER A 569 20.13 -39.04 4.49
CA SER A 569 20.52 -40.45 4.29
C SER A 569 20.95 -40.80 2.85
N LEU A 570 21.37 -39.81 2.04
CA LEU A 570 21.99 -40.05 0.74
C LEU A 570 23.49 -39.75 0.72
N TYR A 571 24.09 -39.53 1.89
CA TYR A 571 25.54 -39.51 2.08
C TYR A 571 25.89 -40.21 3.41
N THR A 572 25.46 -41.47 3.50
CA THR A 572 26.33 -42.57 3.95
C THR A 572 26.77 -43.26 2.68
#